data_AF-A0AAN0LY76-F1
#
_entry.id   AF-A0AAN0LY76-F1
#
_cell.length_a   1.000
_cell.length_b   1.000
_cell.length_c   1.000
_cell.angle_alpha   90.00
_cell.angle_beta   90.00
_cell.angle_gamma   90.00
#
_symmetry.space_group_name_H-M   'P 1'
#
loop_
_entity.id
_entity.type
_entity.pdbx_description
1 polymer ?
#
loop_
_entity_poly.entity_id
_entity_poly.type
_entity_poly.pdbx_seq_one_letter_code
_entity_poly.pdbx_strand_id
1 'polypeptide(L)' 'MSLSIKSILGILCYGISFILWLLIVQKSDLSFIYPLSVAVINILILTGSHYFLGESITVWKMVGIALIVAGIFVMNIKGK' A
#
# COMPACT_ATOMS: atom_id res chain seq x y z
N MET A 1 -3.39 3.16 -32.84
CA MET A 1 -3.40 3.26 -31.37
C MET A 1 -3.27 1.84 -30.81
N SER A 2 -2.05 1.28 -30.75
CA SER A 2 -1.87 -0.09 -30.25
C SER A 2 -1.97 -0.08 -28.73
N LEU A 3 -3.13 -0.47 -28.19
CA LEU A 3 -3.25 -0.82 -26.78
C LEU A 3 -2.32 -2.01 -26.52
N SER A 4 -1.16 -1.72 -25.92
CA SER A 4 -0.17 -2.74 -25.60
C SER A 4 -0.76 -3.66 -24.53
N ILE A 5 -0.53 -4.97 -24.64
CA ILE A 5 -1.06 -6.00 -23.72
C ILE A 5 -0.77 -5.69 -22.24
N LYS A 6 0.34 -4.97 -21.99
CA LYS A 6 0.75 -4.48 -20.66
C LYS A 6 -0.28 -3.54 -20.04
N SER A 7 -0.92 -2.67 -20.83
CA SER A 7 -1.93 -1.71 -20.36
C SER A 7 -3.24 -2.39 -19.98
N ILE A 8 -3.68 -3.39 -20.76
CA ILE A 8 -4.88 -4.19 -20.46
C ILE A 8 -4.69 -5.03 -19.19
N LEU A 9 -3.52 -5.64 -19.03
CA LEU A 9 -3.14 -6.34 -17.79
C LEU A 9 -3.13 -5.41 -16.58
N GLY A 10 -2.62 -4.18 -16.73
CA GLY A 10 -2.67 -3.17 -15.68
C GLY A 10 -4.09 -2.79 -15.27
N ILE A 11 -4.99 -2.61 -16.24
CA ILE A 11 -6.41 -2.30 -15.98
C ILE A 11 -7.10 -3.44 -15.23
N LEU A 12 -6.89 -4.70 -15.65
CA LEU A 12 -7.44 -5.87 -14.96
C LEU A 12 -6.90 -5.98 -13.52
N CYS A 13 -5.59 -5.79 -13.32
CA CYS A 13 -4.96 -5.82 -12.00
C CYS A 13 -5.50 -4.71 -11.07
N TYR A 14 -5.74 -3.52 -11.62
CA TYR A 14 -6.35 -2.42 -10.87
C TYR A 14 -7.79 -2.72 -10.46
N GLY A 15 -8.58 -3.31 -11.37
CA GLY A 15 -9.94 -3.77 -11.07
C GLY A 15 -9.97 -4.79 -9.92
N ILE A 16 -9.02 -5.73 -9.89
CA ILE A 16 -8.91 -6.72 -8.81
C ILE A 16 -8.52 -6.05 -7.48
N SER A 17 -7.55 -5.13 -7.49
CA SER A 17 -7.19 -4.36 -6.28
C SER A 17 -8.37 -3.57 -5.73
N PHE A 18 -9.20 -3.00 -6.61
CA PHE A 18 -10.40 -2.27 -6.21
C PHE A 18 -11.44 -3.16 -5.53
N ILE A 19 -11.65 -4.38 -6.04
CA ILE A 19 -12.57 -5.35 -5.42
C ILE A 19 -12.02 -5.83 -4.07
N LEU A 20 -10.72 -6.15 -3.98
CA LEU A 20 -10.09 -6.50 -2.70
C LEU A 20 -10.26 -5.37 -1.68
N TRP A 21 -10.05 -4.12 -2.11
CA TRP A 21 -10.24 -2.95 -1.26
C TRP A 21 -11.66 -2.83 -0.72
N LEU A 22 -12.66 -3.01 -1.59
CA LEU A 22 -14.08 -3.00 -1.21
C LEU A 22 -14.41 -4.09 -0.18
N LEU A 23 -13.90 -5.32 -0.36
CA LEU A 23 -14.12 -6.41 0.58
C LEU A 23 -13.48 -6.14 1.95
N ILE A 24 -12.28 -5.56 1.94
CA ILE A 24 -11.53 -5.16 3.13
C ILE A 24 -12.29 -4.06 3.89
N VAL A 25 -12.82 -3.07 3.19
CA VAL A 25 -13.65 -1.99 3.74
C VAL A 25 -14.97 -2.50 4.33
N GLN A 26 -15.60 -3.50 3.70
CA GLN A 26 -16.88 -4.03 4.18
C GLN A 26 -16.75 -4.91 5.43
N LYS A 27 -15.61 -5.57 5.66
CA LYS A 27 -15.47 -6.58 6.72
C LYS A 27 -14.84 -6.07 8.01
N SER A 28 -14.39 -4.82 8.10
CA SER A 28 -13.64 -4.37 9.27
C SER A 28 -13.84 -2.89 9.56
N ASP A 29 -13.65 -2.50 10.82
CA ASP A 29 -13.72 -1.11 11.24
C ASP A 29 -12.73 -0.27 10.44
N LEU A 30 -13.28 0.62 9.62
CA LEU A 30 -12.56 1.53 8.72
C LEU A 30 -11.40 2.26 9.44
N SER A 31 -11.57 2.57 10.72
CA SER A 31 -10.56 3.23 11.55
C SER A 31 -9.26 2.44 11.74
N PHE A 32 -9.27 1.10 11.57
CA PHE A 32 -8.09 0.26 11.76
C PHE A 32 -7.49 -0.24 10.44
N ILE A 33 -8.34 -0.60 9.49
CA ILE A 33 -7.91 -1.17 8.23
C ILE A 33 -7.32 -0.13 7.27
N TYR A 34 -7.84 1.10 7.31
CA TYR A 34 -7.35 2.17 6.46
C TYR A 34 -5.87 2.52 6.74
N PRO A 35 -5.45 2.76 7.99
CA PRO A 35 -4.03 2.99 8.27
C PRO A 35 -3.13 1.77 8.03
N LEU A 36 -3.62 0.57 8.34
CA LEU A 36 -2.87 -0.67 8.10
C LEU A 36 -2.58 -0.87 6.60
N SER A 37 -3.59 -0.67 5.76
CA SER A 37 -3.46 -0.85 4.32
C SER A 37 -2.58 0.20 3.67
N VAL A 38 -2.71 1.48 4.06
CA VAL A 38 -1.81 2.54 3.59
C VAL A 38 -0.36 2.19 3.91
N ALA A 39 -0.10 1.62 5.09
CA ALA A 39 1.24 1.19 5.45
C ALA A 39 1.77 0.03 4.60
N VAL A 40 0.98 -1.03 4.43
CA VAL A 40 1.36 -2.18 3.59
C VAL A 40 1.63 -1.73 2.17
N ILE A 41 0.74 -0.89 1.61
CA ILE A 41 0.90 -0.33 0.26
C ILE A 41 2.17 0.51 0.19
N ASN A 42 2.45 1.36 1.18
CA ASN A 42 3.65 2.21 1.17
C ASN A 42 4.94 1.37 1.24
N ILE A 43 4.97 0.34 2.09
CA ILE A 43 6.08 -0.62 2.18
C ILE A 43 6.25 -1.37 0.85
N LEU A 44 5.16 -1.88 0.25
CA LEU A 44 5.21 -2.59 -1.02
C LEU A 44 5.71 -1.68 -2.16
N ILE A 45 5.23 -0.43 -2.22
CA ILE A 45 5.66 0.55 -3.21
C ILE A 45 7.13 0.89 -3.02
N LEU A 46 7.60 1.10 -1.79
CA LEU A 46 9.02 1.36 -1.54
C LEU A 46 9.91 0.19 -1.94
N THR A 47 9.52 -1.01 -1.54
CA THR A 47 10.28 -2.24 -1.83
C THR A 47 10.27 -2.55 -3.32
N GLY A 48 9.10 -2.39 -3.97
CA GLY A 48 8.94 -2.49 -5.40
C GLY A 48 9.70 -1.42 -6.17
N SER A 49 9.66 -0.17 -5.73
CA SER A 49 10.43 0.94 -6.32
C SER A 49 11.93 0.71 -6.21
N HIS A 50 12.42 0.18 -5.08
CA HIS A 50 13.83 -0.20 -4.95
C HIS A 50 14.21 -1.34 -5.91
N TYR A 51 13.38 -2.39 -5.99
CA TYR A 51 13.70 -3.58 -6.78
C TYR A 51 13.50 -3.37 -8.30
N PHE A 52 12.50 -2.58 -8.70
CA PHE A 52 12.10 -2.39 -10.11
C PHE A 52 12.69 -1.14 -10.74
N LEU A 53 12.89 -0.05 -9.99
CA LEU A 53 13.49 1.19 -10.50
C LEU A 53 14.98 1.36 -10.09
N GLY A 54 15.51 0.53 -9.18
CA GLY A 54 16.91 0.59 -8.79
C GLY A 54 17.31 1.87 -8.05
N GLU A 55 16.35 2.64 -7.54
CA GLU A 55 16.64 3.87 -6.79
C GLU A 55 17.33 3.53 -5.46
N SER A 56 18.42 4.25 -5.15
CA SER A 56 19.02 4.27 -3.82
C SER A 56 17.97 4.68 -2.79
N ILE A 57 17.60 3.74 -1.92
CA ILE A 57 16.74 4.02 -0.77
C ILE A 57 17.46 5.07 0.08
N THR A 58 16.98 6.32 -0.01
CA THR A 58 17.49 7.40 0.83
C THR A 58 17.08 7.13 2.28
N VAL A 59 17.93 7.48 3.24
CA VAL A 59 17.65 7.31 4.69
C VAL A 59 16.28 7.88 5.08
N TRP A 60 15.83 8.96 4.44
CA TRP A 60 14.51 9.56 4.60
C TRP A 60 13.33 8.62 4.28
N LYS A 61 13.46 7.74 3.27
CA LYS A 61 12.45 6.73 2.90
C LYS A 61 12.29 5.69 4.02
N MET A 62 13.39 5.33 4.68
CA MET A 62 13.42 4.42 5.83
C MET A 62 12.77 5.04 7.08
N VAL A 63 13.05 6.33 7.33
CA VAL A 63 12.41 7.10 8.40
C VAL A 63 10.90 7.23 8.16
N GLY A 64 10.48 7.45 6.91
CA GLY A 64 9.06 7.46 6.54
C GLY A 64 8.33 6.15 6.86
N ILE A 65 8.95 5.00 6.53
CA ILE A 65 8.41 3.68 6.89
C ILE A 65 8.31 3.53 8.41
N ALA A 66 9.37 3.90 9.15
CA ALA A 66 9.36 3.82 10.61
C ALA A 66 8.23 4.67 11.22
N LEU A 67 7.98 5.86 10.67
CA LEU A 67 6.90 6.75 11.10
C LEU A 67 5.51 6.15 10.83
N ILE A 68 5.32 5.54 9.66
CA ILE A 68 4.08 4.86 9.28
C ILE A 68 3.81 3.68 10.22
N VAL A 69 4.84 2.85 10.48
CA VAL A 69 4.75 1.71 11.41
C VAL A 69 4.43 2.19 12.82
N ALA A 70 5.08 3.26 13.29
CA ALA A 70 4.79 3.87 14.58
C ALA A 70 3.34 4.40 14.66
N GLY A 71 2.85 5.02 13.59
CA GLY A 71 1.46 5.48 13.49
C GLY A 71 0.44 4.34 13.63
N ILE A 72 0.68 3.19 12.98
CA ILE A 72 -0.15 1.98 13.15
C ILE A 72 -0.14 1.50 14.60
N PHE A 73 1.05 1.49 15.23
CA PHE A 73 1.19 1.05 16.62
C PHE A 73 0.37 1.93 17.57
N VAL A 74 0.40 3.24 17.38
CA VAL A 74 -0.42 4.21 18.13
C VAL A 74 -1.92 3.98 17.90
N MET A 75 -2.33 3.72 16.66
CA MET A 75 -3.74 3.42 16.34
C MET A 75 -4.20 2.08 16.93
N ASN A 76 -3.30 1.09 17.02
CA ASN A 76 -3.59 -0.19 17.67
C ASN A 76 -3.68 -0.08 19.21
N ILE A 77 -2.90 0.81 19.82
CA ILE A 77 -2.91 1.04 21.27
C ILE A 77 -4.26 1.58 21.78
N LYS A 78 -4.99 2.37 20.97
CA LYS A 78 -6.25 3.01 21.39
C LYS A 78 -7.52 2.25 20.96
N GLY A 79 -7.38 1.08 20.34
CA GLY A 79 -8.47 0.25 19.84
C GLY A 79 -8.98 -0.81 20.83
N LYS A 80 -8.98 -0.52 22.13
CA LYS A 80 -9.74 -1.26 23.15
C LYS A 80 -10.82 -0.36 23.74
#